data_AF-A0A2T1CZS1-F1
#
_entry.id   AF-A0A2T1CZS1-F1
#
_cell.length_a   1.000
_cell.length_b   1.000
_cell.length_c   1.000
_cell.angle_alpha   90.00
_cell.angle_beta   90.00
_cell.angle_gamma   90.00
#
_symmetry.space_group_name_H-M   'P 1'
#
loop_
_entity.id
_entity.type
_entity.pdbx_description
1 polymer ?
#
loop_
_entity_poly.entity_id
_entity_poly.type
_entity_poly.pdbx_seq_one_letter_code
_entity_poly.pdbx_strand_id
1 'polypeptide(L)'
;MRVVRRADNLNVAGVIILFPVSSESEFNFFQPPSKSFYLTSDNPVDPFIRAAVGDENCTSVYIRAWIIDPMFFNPATLYQLLDDTQKTLKRMQSDFPQLCDLYSIILHPVHEELRRVLGFERIYQDTQRSYSWVYLAADRFVNLDIKQALTNLKI
;
A
#
# COMPACT_ATOMS: atom_id res chain seq x y z
N MET A 1 10.11 1.06 -4.52
CA MET A 1 9.81 2.39 -3.92
C MET A 1 9.58 3.38 -5.04
N ARG A 2 8.51 4.18 -4.95
CA ARG A 2 8.19 5.27 -5.88
C ARG A 2 8.10 6.57 -5.10
N VAL A 3 8.52 7.68 -5.71
CA VAL A 3 8.67 8.97 -5.05
C VAL A 3 8.11 10.06 -5.94
N VAL A 4 7.17 10.84 -5.41
CA VAL A 4 6.75 12.12 -6.00
C VAL A 4 7.60 13.22 -5.37
N ARG A 5 8.22 14.03 -6.22
CA ARG A 5 9.08 15.14 -5.83
C ARG A 5 8.47 16.46 -6.27
N ARG A 6 8.71 17.50 -5.50
CA ARG A 6 8.30 18.86 -5.86
C ARG A 6 9.09 19.33 -7.09
N ALA A 7 8.43 20.07 -7.96
CA ALA A 7 9.06 20.59 -9.18
C ALA A 7 10.06 21.73 -8.92
N ASP A 8 9.91 22.45 -7.80
CA ASP A 8 10.71 23.63 -7.48
C ASP A 8 12.09 23.29 -6.91
N ASN A 9 12.19 22.26 -6.07
CA ASN A 9 13.42 21.93 -5.35
C ASN A 9 13.72 20.44 -5.24
N LEU A 10 12.92 19.58 -5.89
CA LEU A 10 13.07 18.11 -5.88
C LEU A 10 12.94 17.46 -4.49
N ASN A 11 12.52 18.20 -3.46
CA ASN A 11 12.23 17.62 -2.16
C ASN A 11 11.06 16.65 -2.27
N VAL A 12 11.06 15.64 -1.40
CA VAL A 12 10.04 14.59 -1.41
C VAL A 12 8.70 15.19 -0.99
N ALA A 13 7.68 15.01 -1.84
CA ALA A 13 6.28 15.34 -1.52
C ALA A 13 5.50 14.09 -1.12
N GLY A 14 5.85 12.93 -1.67
CA GLY A 14 5.23 11.66 -1.30
C GLY A 14 6.05 10.43 -1.69
N VAL A 15 5.81 9.34 -0.99
CA VAL A 15 6.49 8.06 -1.15
C VAL A 15 5.48 6.92 -1.03
N ILE A 16 5.63 5.92 -1.89
CA ILE A 16 5.00 4.61 -1.72
C ILE A 16 6.05 3.49 -1.82
N ILE A 17 5.96 2.51 -0.94
CA ILE A 17 6.80 1.32 -0.94
C ILE A 17 5.94 0.10 -1.22
N LEU A 18 6.02 -0.38 -2.46
CA LEU A 18 5.48 -1.67 -2.87
C LEU A 18 6.53 -2.75 -2.58
N PHE A 19 6.13 -3.75 -1.81
CA PHE A 19 7.01 -4.83 -1.35
C PHE A 19 6.35 -6.18 -1.71
N PRO A 20 6.78 -6.85 -2.80
CA PRO A 20 6.27 -8.18 -3.13
C PRO A 20 6.72 -9.15 -2.03
N VAL A 21 5.77 -9.88 -1.46
CA VAL A 21 6.02 -10.76 -0.31
C VAL A 21 6.12 -12.21 -0.76
N SER A 22 6.99 -12.99 -0.12
CA SER A 22 6.97 -14.43 -0.29
C SER A 22 5.68 -15.01 0.30
N SER A 23 5.24 -16.16 -0.22
CA SER A 23 4.04 -16.86 0.28
C SER A 23 4.12 -17.20 1.78
N GLU A 24 5.34 -17.48 2.27
CA GLU A 24 5.61 -17.69 3.71
C GLU A 24 5.24 -16.49 4.58
N SER A 25 5.15 -15.29 4.02
CA SER A 25 4.83 -14.07 4.77
C SER A 25 3.34 -13.72 4.76
N GLU A 26 2.51 -14.38 3.94
CA GLU A 26 1.11 -13.99 3.75
C GLU A 26 0.27 -14.20 5.01
N PHE A 27 0.59 -15.21 5.83
CA PHE A 27 -0.12 -15.47 7.08
C PHE A 27 -0.09 -14.24 8.03
N ASN A 28 0.92 -13.38 7.91
CA ASN A 28 1.09 -12.18 8.72
C ASN A 28 -0.01 -11.13 8.51
N PHE A 29 -0.66 -11.10 7.33
CA PHE A 29 -1.78 -10.20 7.05
C PHE A 29 -3.07 -10.59 7.80
N PHE A 30 -3.13 -11.82 8.29
CA PHE A 30 -4.27 -12.36 9.04
C PHE A 30 -4.00 -12.40 10.56
N GLN A 31 -2.87 -11.83 10.99
CA GLN A 31 -2.53 -11.63 12.41
C GLN A 31 -2.83 -10.18 12.82
N PRO A 32 -2.98 -9.90 14.13
CA PRO A 32 -3.05 -8.52 14.62
C PRO A 32 -1.90 -7.66 14.07
N PRO A 33 -2.19 -6.49 13.48
CA PRO A 33 -1.15 -5.61 12.94
C PRO A 33 -0.02 -5.31 13.94
N SER A 34 -0.31 -5.15 15.24
CA SER A 34 0.71 -4.94 16.28
C SER A 34 1.72 -6.09 16.41
N LYS A 35 1.36 -7.30 15.99
CA LYS A 35 2.23 -8.49 16.05
C LYS A 35 3.03 -8.73 14.77
N SER A 36 2.51 -8.29 13.63
CA SER A 36 3.14 -8.53 12.32
C SER A 36 3.77 -7.29 11.68
N PHE A 37 3.43 -6.07 12.14
CA PHE A 37 4.06 -4.86 11.62
C PHE A 37 5.31 -4.50 12.41
N TYR A 38 6.47 -4.68 11.78
CA TYR A 38 7.80 -4.47 12.36
C TYR A 38 7.98 -3.12 13.06
N LEU A 39 7.45 -2.02 12.50
CA LEU A 39 7.61 -0.69 13.10
C LEU A 39 6.78 -0.49 14.38
N THR A 40 5.92 -1.44 14.72
CA THR A 40 5.07 -1.39 15.92
C THR A 40 5.25 -2.59 16.84
N SER A 41 6.08 -3.57 16.45
CA SER A 41 6.36 -4.77 17.21
C SER A 41 7.75 -4.70 17.84
N ASP A 42 7.95 -5.46 18.93
CA ASP A 42 9.26 -5.60 19.57
C ASP A 42 10.14 -6.65 18.86
N ASN A 43 9.76 -7.09 17.66
CA ASN A 43 10.49 -8.11 16.92
C ASN A 43 11.75 -7.49 16.30
N PRO A 44 12.96 -7.99 16.60
CA PRO A 44 14.20 -7.46 16.01
C PRO A 44 14.35 -7.81 14.52
N VAL A 45 13.53 -8.72 14.01
CA VAL A 45 13.54 -9.15 12.60
C VAL A 45 12.20 -8.83 11.96
N ASP A 46 12.25 -8.29 10.75
CA ASP A 46 11.07 -8.05 9.94
C ASP A 46 10.39 -9.39 9.57
N PRO A 47 9.12 -9.61 9.95
CA PRO A 47 8.43 -10.86 9.66
C PRO A 47 8.04 -11.00 8.18
N PHE A 48 8.15 -9.93 7.38
CA PHE A 48 7.88 -9.97 5.95
C PHE A 48 9.16 -10.22 5.14
N ILE A 49 9.18 -11.36 4.46
CA ILE A 49 10.23 -11.75 3.52
C ILE A 49 9.84 -11.28 2.13
N ARG A 50 10.80 -10.71 1.40
CA ARG A 50 10.58 -10.28 0.02
C ARG A 50 10.64 -11.48 -0.93
N ALA A 51 9.69 -11.57 -1.85
CA ALA A 51 9.77 -12.53 -2.95
C ALA A 51 10.91 -12.17 -3.92
N ALA A 52 11.53 -13.19 -4.51
CA ALA A 52 12.51 -13.02 -5.59
C ALA A 52 11.78 -12.79 -6.92
N VAL A 53 12.33 -11.96 -7.81
CA VAL A 53 11.76 -11.76 -9.15
C VAL A 53 11.62 -13.11 -9.87
N GLY A 54 10.46 -13.35 -10.49
CA GLY A 54 10.12 -14.62 -11.12
C GLY A 54 9.53 -15.67 -10.17
N ASP A 55 9.36 -15.36 -8.88
CA ASP A 55 8.67 -16.24 -7.94
C ASP A 55 7.20 -16.43 -8.35
N GLU A 56 6.89 -17.64 -8.81
CA GLU A 56 5.55 -18.03 -9.25
C GLU A 56 4.55 -18.14 -8.09
N ASN A 57 5.01 -18.16 -6.83
CA ASN A 57 4.14 -18.23 -5.65
C ASN A 57 3.89 -16.85 -5.01
N CYS A 58 4.48 -15.78 -5.55
CA CYS A 58 4.24 -14.42 -5.05
C CYS A 58 2.87 -13.92 -5.50
N THR A 59 1.86 -14.02 -4.63
CA THR A 59 0.51 -13.54 -4.91
C THR A 59 0.28 -12.10 -4.45
N SER A 60 1.09 -11.64 -3.50
CA SER A 60 0.76 -10.49 -2.67
C SER A 60 1.81 -9.39 -2.72
N VAL A 61 1.36 -8.14 -2.71
CA VAL A 61 2.19 -6.96 -2.48
C VAL A 61 1.78 -6.29 -1.18
N TYR A 62 2.73 -6.13 -0.28
CA TYR A 62 2.59 -5.27 0.87
C TYR A 62 2.92 -3.82 0.49
N ILE A 63 1.92 -2.93 0.54
CA ILE A 63 2.12 -1.48 0.55
C ILE A 63 2.65 -1.09 1.94
N ARG A 64 3.96 -1.24 2.10
CA ARG A 64 4.64 -1.13 3.38
C ARG A 64 4.70 0.29 3.93
N ALA A 65 4.71 1.27 3.04
CA ALA A 65 4.62 2.66 3.41
C ALA A 65 3.88 3.43 2.32
N TRP A 66 3.05 4.36 2.76
CA TRP A 66 2.38 5.32 1.92
C TRP A 66 2.33 6.64 2.69
N ILE A 67 3.16 7.59 2.27
CA ILE A 67 3.43 8.81 3.04
C ILE A 67 3.36 9.97 2.06
N ILE A 68 2.58 10.99 2.39
CA ILE A 68 2.56 12.25 1.66
C ILE A 68 2.72 13.36 2.70
N ASP A 69 3.60 14.31 2.40
CA ASP A 69 3.77 15.49 3.23
C ASP A 69 2.41 16.21 3.37
N PRO A 70 1.97 16.57 4.59
CA PRO A 70 0.66 17.18 4.82
C PRO A 70 0.36 18.39 3.94
N MET A 71 1.35 19.23 3.62
CA MET A 71 1.17 20.40 2.73
C MET A 71 0.88 19.99 1.29
N PHE A 72 1.26 18.77 0.90
CA PHE A 72 1.07 18.20 -0.43
C PHE A 72 -0.01 17.13 -0.45
N PHE A 73 -0.73 16.90 0.65
CA PHE A 73 -1.87 15.98 0.72
C PHE A 73 -3.10 16.59 0.01
N ASN A 74 -3.05 16.58 -1.33
CA ASN A 74 -4.08 17.14 -2.18
C ASN A 74 -4.35 16.24 -3.39
N PRO A 75 -5.48 16.42 -4.11
CA PRO A 75 -5.86 15.55 -5.22
C PRO A 75 -4.80 15.43 -6.34
N ALA A 76 -4.02 16.47 -6.60
CA ALA A 76 -3.02 16.45 -7.67
C ALA A 76 -1.84 15.53 -7.31
N THR A 77 -1.27 15.67 -6.10
CA THR A 77 -0.20 14.79 -5.62
C THR A 77 -0.69 13.34 -5.49
N LEU A 78 -1.91 13.16 -4.97
CA LEU A 78 -2.54 11.84 -4.85
C LEU A 78 -2.67 11.17 -6.21
N TYR A 79 -3.19 11.89 -7.21
CA TYR A 79 -3.33 11.38 -8.57
C TYR A 79 -1.98 10.94 -9.15
N GLN A 80 -0.95 11.77 -9.04
CA GLN A 80 0.39 11.44 -9.55
C GLN A 80 0.97 10.18 -8.90
N LEU A 81 0.88 10.07 -7.56
CA LEU A 81 1.41 8.92 -6.85
C LEU A 81 0.64 7.63 -7.17
N LEU A 82 -0.70 7.71 -7.26
CA LEU A 82 -1.55 6.56 -7.55
C LEU A 82 -1.42 6.08 -9.00
N ASP A 83 -1.33 7.00 -9.98
CA ASP A 83 -1.13 6.66 -11.39
C ASP A 83 0.23 5.97 -11.60
N ASP A 84 1.28 6.49 -10.97
CA ASP A 84 2.60 5.86 -10.97
C ASP A 84 2.59 4.49 -10.25
N THR A 85 1.78 4.35 -9.20
CA THR A 85 1.57 3.07 -8.51
C THR A 85 0.90 2.03 -9.41
N GLN A 86 -0.17 2.39 -10.13
CA GLN A 86 -0.83 1.50 -11.10
C GLN A 86 0.14 1.03 -12.18
N LYS A 87 0.93 1.94 -12.76
CA LYS A 87 1.94 1.61 -13.77
C LYS A 87 3.02 0.68 -13.21
N THR A 88 3.42 0.89 -11.96
CA THR A 88 4.40 0.05 -11.28
C THR A 88 3.84 -1.35 -11.01
N LEU A 89 2.60 -1.46 -10.53
CA LEU A 89 1.94 -2.75 -10.29
C LEU A 89 1.76 -3.56 -11.57
N LYS A 90 1.37 -2.92 -12.68
CA LYS A 90 1.32 -3.60 -14.00
C LYS A 90 2.65 -4.21 -14.41
N ARG A 91 3.77 -3.54 -14.11
CA ARG A 91 5.12 -4.08 -14.36
C ARG A 91 5.44 -5.23 -13.39
N MET A 92 5.12 -5.06 -12.11
CA MET A 92 5.31 -6.11 -11.11
C MET A 92 4.52 -7.38 -11.46
N GLN A 93 3.33 -7.28 -12.04
CA GLN A 93 2.59 -8.46 -12.51
C GLN A 93 3.29 -9.22 -13.66
N SER A 94 4.18 -8.56 -14.40
CA SER A 94 5.05 -9.26 -15.37
C SER A 94 6.22 -9.96 -14.67
N ASP A 95 6.74 -9.37 -13.60
CA ASP A 95 7.83 -9.93 -12.78
C ASP A 95 7.35 -11.07 -11.85
N PHE A 96 6.06 -11.07 -11.48
CA PHE A 96 5.40 -11.99 -10.56
C PHE A 96 4.04 -12.39 -11.15
N PRO A 97 3.97 -13.48 -11.94
CA PRO A 97 2.78 -13.80 -12.74
C PRO A 97 1.50 -14.06 -11.95
N GLN A 98 1.61 -14.52 -10.70
CA GLN A 98 0.46 -14.79 -9.82
C GLN A 98 0.07 -13.61 -8.92
N LEU A 99 0.69 -12.44 -9.09
CA LEU A 99 0.43 -11.27 -8.24
C LEU A 99 -1.00 -10.75 -8.45
N CYS A 100 -1.84 -10.94 -7.45
CA CYS A 100 -3.26 -10.60 -7.47
C CYS A 100 -3.74 -9.79 -6.26
N ASP A 101 -2.93 -9.63 -5.20
CA ASP A 101 -3.41 -9.05 -3.94
C ASP A 101 -2.57 -7.88 -3.44
N LEU A 102 -3.23 -6.84 -2.92
CA LEU A 102 -2.61 -5.70 -2.26
C LEU A 102 -3.03 -5.65 -0.79
N TYR A 103 -2.04 -5.57 0.09
CA TYR A 103 -2.24 -5.39 1.52
C TYR A 103 -1.61 -4.08 1.98
N SER A 104 -2.21 -3.42 2.96
CA SER A 104 -1.64 -2.24 3.61
C SER A 104 -2.11 -2.13 5.04
N ILE A 105 -1.45 -1.26 5.81
CA ILE A 105 -1.84 -0.92 7.17
C ILE A 105 -2.31 0.52 7.24
N ILE A 106 -3.45 0.76 7.90
CA ILE A 106 -3.90 2.11 8.24
C ILE A 106 -3.43 2.43 9.66
N LEU A 107 -2.55 3.43 9.77
CA LEU A 107 -2.01 3.90 11.04
C LEU A 107 -2.71 5.16 11.57
N HIS A 108 -3.32 5.96 10.68
CA HIS A 108 -3.91 7.24 11.04
C HIS A 108 -5.29 7.43 10.38
N PRO A 109 -6.30 7.95 11.11
CA PRO A 109 -7.66 8.15 10.58
C PRO A 109 -7.75 9.03 9.32
N VAL A 110 -6.77 9.93 9.10
CA VAL A 110 -6.71 10.78 7.90
C VAL A 110 -6.67 9.99 6.59
N HIS A 111 -6.28 8.71 6.63
CA HIS A 111 -6.22 7.84 5.46
C HIS A 111 -7.51 7.01 5.25
N GLU A 112 -8.49 7.11 6.14
CA GLU A 112 -9.70 6.29 6.07
C GLU A 112 -10.60 6.63 4.89
N GLU A 113 -10.79 7.92 4.63
CA GLU A 113 -11.58 8.33 3.47
C GLU A 113 -10.86 7.94 2.17
N LEU A 114 -9.53 8.06 2.14
CA LEU A 114 -8.75 7.61 0.99
C LEU A 114 -8.89 6.10 0.77
N ARG A 115 -8.74 5.29 1.83
CA ARG A 115 -8.99 3.84 1.78
C ARG A 115 -10.35 3.56 1.15
N ARG A 116 -11.39 4.25 1.64
CA ARG A 116 -12.78 4.06 1.19
C ARG A 116 -12.93 4.38 -0.30
N VAL A 117 -12.44 5.53 -0.77
CA VAL A 117 -12.60 5.92 -2.19
C VAL A 117 -11.76 5.07 -3.14
N LEU A 118 -10.64 4.53 -2.67
CA LEU A 118 -9.83 3.58 -3.43
C LEU A 118 -10.39 2.15 -3.41
N GLY A 119 -11.38 1.88 -2.56
CA GLY A 119 -12.06 0.58 -2.47
C GLY A 119 -11.35 -0.46 -1.62
N PHE A 120 -10.37 -0.08 -0.81
CA PHE A 120 -9.72 -1.00 0.13
C PHE A 120 -10.68 -1.41 1.25
N GLU A 121 -10.75 -2.70 1.54
CA GLU A 121 -11.58 -3.28 2.59
C GLU A 121 -10.76 -3.52 3.85
N ARG A 122 -11.36 -3.35 5.04
CA ARG A 122 -10.69 -3.74 6.29
C ARG A 122 -10.87 -5.24 6.50
N ILE A 123 -9.77 -5.95 6.71
CA ILE A 123 -9.78 -7.41 6.89
C ILE A 123 -9.41 -7.84 8.31
N TYR A 124 -8.73 -6.97 9.06
CA TYR A 124 -8.39 -7.23 10.45
C TYR A 124 -8.21 -5.92 11.20
N GLN A 125 -8.84 -5.77 12.36
CA GLN A 125 -8.62 -4.65 13.25
C GLN A 125 -7.88 -5.11 14.50
N ASP A 126 -6.83 -4.40 14.87
CA ASP A 126 -6.10 -4.68 16.10
C ASP A 126 -6.98 -4.42 17.33
N THR A 127 -6.89 -5.28 18.34
CA THR A 127 -7.71 -5.17 19.55
C THR A 127 -7.12 -4.21 20.58
N GLN A 128 -5.83 -3.90 20.49
CA GLN A 128 -5.10 -3.05 21.43
C GLN A 128 -4.77 -1.68 20.85
N ARG A 129 -4.65 -1.58 19.52
CA ARG A 129 -4.30 -0.34 18.82
C ARG A 129 -5.32 0.00 17.75
N SER A 130 -5.37 1.25 17.30
CA SER A 130 -6.27 1.70 16.23
C SER A 130 -5.75 1.36 14.83
N TYR A 131 -4.97 0.28 14.69
CA TYR A 131 -4.41 -0.16 13.41
C TYR A 131 -5.34 -1.16 12.75
N SER A 132 -5.39 -1.15 11.42
CA SER A 132 -6.15 -2.13 10.67
C SER A 132 -5.38 -2.58 9.44
N TRP A 133 -5.38 -3.89 9.19
CA TRP A 133 -5.04 -4.43 7.89
C TRP A 133 -6.14 -4.11 6.90
N VAL A 134 -5.73 -3.67 5.72
CA VAL A 134 -6.62 -3.43 4.60
C VAL A 134 -6.17 -4.19 3.38
N TYR A 135 -7.14 -4.54 2.55
CA TYR A 135 -6.99 -5.40 1.40
C TYR A 135 -7.66 -4.79 0.16
N LEU A 136 -7.05 -5.02 -1.00
CA LEU A 136 -7.67 -4.79 -2.29
C LEU A 136 -7.05 -5.72 -3.33
N ALA A 137 -7.87 -6.38 -4.15
CA ALA A 137 -7.38 -7.13 -5.29
C ALA A 137 -6.63 -6.19 -6.26
N ALA A 138 -5.44 -6.61 -6.70
CA ALA A 138 -4.53 -5.82 -7.51
C ALA A 138 -5.15 -5.43 -8.86
N ASP A 139 -5.93 -6.31 -9.48
CA ASP A 139 -6.66 -6.04 -10.73
C ASP A 139 -7.69 -4.91 -10.56
N ARG A 140 -8.42 -4.88 -9.44
CA ARG A 140 -9.36 -3.80 -9.11
C ARG A 140 -8.63 -2.48 -8.94
N PHE A 141 -7.49 -2.48 -8.24
CA PHE A 141 -6.69 -1.26 -8.08
C PHE A 141 -6.11 -0.78 -9.42
N VAL A 142 -5.55 -1.70 -10.23
CA VAL A 142 -4.90 -1.41 -11.50
C VAL A 142 -5.87 -0.86 -12.56
N ASN A 143 -7.14 -1.24 -12.48
CA ASN A 143 -8.20 -0.79 -13.38
C ASN A 143 -9.07 0.34 -12.79
N LEU A 144 -8.76 0.81 -11.57
CA LEU A 144 -9.49 1.91 -10.94
C LEU A 144 -9.33 3.20 -11.75
N ASP A 145 -10.45 3.88 -12.03
CA ASP A 145 -10.40 5.27 -12.48
C ASP A 145 -10.03 6.17 -11.29
N ILE A 146 -8.73 6.43 -11.15
CA ILE A 146 -8.21 7.23 -10.04
C ILE A 146 -8.80 8.64 -10.05
N LYS A 147 -9.02 9.25 -11.22
CA LYS A 147 -9.57 10.62 -11.28
C LYS A 147 -10.97 10.63 -10.70
N GLN A 148 -11.82 9.71 -11.14
CA GLN A 148 -13.18 9.57 -10.65
C GLN A 148 -13.25 9.14 -9.17
N ALA A 149 -12.31 8.31 -8.71
CA ALA A 149 -12.24 7.95 -7.29
C ALA A 149 -11.92 9.18 -6.43
N LEU A 150 -10.94 9.99 -6.83
CA LEU A 150 -10.49 11.16 -6.08
C LEU A 150 -11.49 12.32 -6.08
N THR A 151 -12.44 12.41 -7.03
CA THR A 151 -13.52 13.41 -6.94
C THR A 151 -14.44 13.18 -5.76
N ASN A 152 -14.52 11.95 -5.24
CA ASN A 152 -15.34 11.60 -4.09
C ASN A 152 -14.58 11.72 -2.76
N LEU A 153 -13.30 12.11 -2.80
CA LEU A 153 -12.46 12.24 -1.63
C LEU A 153 -12.79 13.51 -0.85
N LYS A 154 -13.07 13.36 0.44
CA LYS A 154 -13.24 14.46 1.38
C LYS A 154 -11.97 14.56 2.22
N ILE A 155 -11.21 15.63 2.04
CA ILE A 155 -9.98 15.95 2.77
C ILE A 155 -10.28 17.07 3.77
#